data_AF-C6AX36-F1
#
_entry.id   AF-C6AX36-F1
#
_cell.length_a   1.000
_cell.length_b   1.000
_cell.length_c   1.000
_cell.angle_alpha   90.00
_cell.angle_beta   90.00
_cell.angle_gamma   90.00
#
_symmetry.space_group_name_H-M   'P 1'
#
loop_
_entity.id
_entity.type
_entity.pdbx_description
1 polymer ?
#
loop_
_entity_poly.entity_id
_entity_poly.type
_entity_poly.pdbx_seq_one_letter_code
_entity_poly.pdbx_strand_id
1 'polypeptide(L)'
;MHFLEVFAIGSLIAAGIFHVCMLFAFEHLTSKINKYGPNLVTKRGRALPEIDQNSQVIPRELKSQFVLYRQCWIVFMVVFMMPVAVYLISKAK
;
A
#
# COMPACT_ATOMS: atom_id res chain seq x y z
N MET A 1 -7.76 26.89 -12.76
CA MET A 1 -8.40 25.60 -12.42
C MET A 1 -7.84 24.42 -13.24
N HIS A 2 -7.47 24.59 -14.52
CA HIS A 2 -6.92 23.51 -15.37
C HIS A 2 -5.66 22.81 -14.80
N PHE A 3 -4.69 23.56 -14.25
CA PHE A 3 -3.48 22.97 -13.67
C PHE A 3 -3.78 22.03 -12.49
N LEU A 4 -4.70 22.42 -11.60
CA LEU A 4 -5.02 21.66 -10.39
C LEU A 4 -5.77 20.35 -10.72
N GLU A 5 -6.62 20.39 -11.74
CA GLU A 5 -7.33 19.23 -12.27
C GLU A 5 -6.38 18.22 -12.91
N VAL A 6 -5.49 18.68 -13.80
CA VAL A 6 -4.45 17.82 -14.42
C VAL A 6 -3.54 17.22 -13.35
N PHE A 7 -3.16 18.01 -12.34
CA PHE A 7 -2.32 17.54 -11.24
C PHE A 7 -3.02 16.50 -10.36
N ALA A 8 -4.32 16.67 -10.07
CA ALA A 8 -5.11 15.69 -9.33
C ALA A 8 -5.27 14.37 -10.10
N ILE A 9 -5.57 14.43 -11.40
CA ILE A 9 -5.68 13.24 -12.27
C ILE A 9 -4.34 12.50 -12.32
N GLY A 10 -3.24 13.22 -12.57
CA GLY A 10 -1.90 12.63 -12.60
C GLY A 10 -1.53 11.97 -11.26
N SER A 11 -1.88 12.60 -10.14
CA SER A 11 -1.66 12.04 -8.82
C SER A 11 -2.47 10.76 -8.58
N LEU A 12 -3.72 10.72 -9.04
CA LEU A 12 -4.60 9.56 -8.92
C LEU A 12 -4.08 8.38 -9.75
N ILE A 13 -3.60 8.64 -10.98
CA ILE A 13 -2.99 7.61 -11.83
C ILE A 13 -1.71 7.07 -11.18
N ALA A 14 -0.84 7.94 -10.67
CA ALA A 14 0.38 7.53 -9.99
C ALA A 14 0.09 6.69 -8.73
N ALA A 15 -0.92 7.09 -7.92
CA ALA A 15 -1.39 6.31 -6.79
C ALA A 15 -1.89 4.92 -7.22
N GLY A 16 -2.66 4.84 -8.32
CA GLY A 16 -3.18 3.58 -8.86
C GLY A 16 -2.06 2.64 -9.33
N ILE A 17 -1.09 3.13 -10.09
CA ILE A 17 0.06 2.34 -10.56
C ILE A 17 0.85 1.83 -9.36
N PHE A 18 1.19 2.71 -8.43
CA PHE A 18 1.94 2.35 -7.24
C PHE A 18 1.18 1.34 -6.36
N HIS A 19 -0.14 1.47 -6.24
CA HIS A 19 -0.98 0.50 -5.54
C HIS A 19 -0.80 -0.91 -6.11
N VAL A 20 -0.92 -1.05 -7.43
CA VAL A 20 -0.81 -2.34 -8.12
C VAL A 20 0.60 -2.92 -7.96
N CYS A 21 1.64 -2.11 -8.13
CA CYS A 21 3.03 -2.55 -7.88
C CYS A 21 3.22 -3.07 -6.45
N MET A 22 2.66 -2.39 -5.46
CA MET A 22 2.74 -2.82 -4.07
C MET A 22 1.95 -4.10 -3.80
N LEU A 23 0.79 -4.30 -4.44
CA LEU A 23 0.04 -5.56 -4.33
C LEU A 23 0.87 -6.75 -4.82
N PHE A 24 1.55 -6.62 -5.97
CA PHE A 24 2.46 -7.66 -6.47
C PHE A 24 3.63 -7.91 -5.51
N ALA A 25 4.23 -6.85 -4.98
CA ALA A 25 5.32 -6.96 -4.01
C ALA A 25 4.88 -7.70 -2.74
N PHE A 26 3.67 -7.40 -2.24
CA PHE A 26 3.07 -8.08 -1.10
C PHE A 26 2.71 -9.53 -1.40
N GLU A 27 2.22 -9.85 -2.61
CA GLU A 27 1.94 -11.22 -3.01
C GLU A 27 3.21 -12.07 -3.06
N HIS A 28 4.29 -11.52 -3.63
CA HIS A 28 5.59 -12.18 -3.66
C HIS A 28 6.14 -12.39 -2.23
N LEU A 29 6.02 -11.39 -1.36
CA LEU A 29 6.45 -11.49 0.03
C LEU A 29 5.59 -12.50 0.82
N THR A 30 4.29 -12.53 0.56
CA THR A 30 3.36 -13.52 1.14
C THR A 30 3.72 -14.94 0.72
N SER A 31 4.02 -15.14 -0.57
CA SER A 31 4.49 -16.43 -1.09
C SER A 31 5.78 -16.90 -0.39
N LYS A 32 6.74 -15.98 -0.16
CA LYS A 32 7.95 -16.27 0.61
C LYS A 32 7.64 -16.65 2.05
N ILE A 33 6.76 -15.92 2.73
CA ILE A 33 6.39 -16.17 4.13
C ILE A 33 5.64 -17.50 4.28
N ASN A 34 4.74 -17.83 3.37
CA ASN A 34 3.97 -19.08 3.40
C ASN A 34 4.84 -20.35 3.25
N LYS A 35 6.09 -20.23 2.78
CA LYS A 35 7.05 -21.35 2.81
C LYS A 35 7.42 -21.78 4.23
N TYR A 36 7.31 -20.88 5.21
CA TYR A 36 7.64 -21.16 6.61
C TYR A 36 6.45 -21.72 7.40
N GLY A 37 5.24 -21.65 6.85
CA GLY A 37 4.04 -22.20 7.45
C GLY A 37 2.78 -21.73 6.71
N PRO A 38 1.76 -22.59 6.59
CA PRO A 38 0.50 -22.20 5.95
C PRO A 38 -0.19 -21.09 6.76
N ASN A 39 -0.85 -20.16 6.07
CA ASN A 39 -1.69 -19.10 6.65
C ASN A 39 -1.00 -18.13 7.62
N LEU A 40 0.32 -17.97 7.53
CA LEU A 40 1.07 -16.97 8.32
C LEU A 40 0.77 -15.52 7.91
N VAL A 41 0.18 -15.33 6.73
CA VAL A 41 -0.31 -14.04 6.24
C VAL A 41 -1.82 -14.12 6.07
N THR A 42 -2.56 -13.31 6.81
CA THR A 42 -4.02 -13.21 6.69
C THR A 42 -4.39 -12.04 5.80
N LYS A 43 -5.19 -12.27 4.74
CA LYS A 43 -5.82 -11.20 3.96
C LYS A 43 -7.10 -10.75 4.68
N ARG A 44 -6.98 -9.85 5.66
CA ARG A 44 -8.16 -9.41 6.44
C ARG A 44 -8.94 -8.32 5.71
N GLY A 45 -9.86 -8.71 4.82
CA GLY A 45 -11.02 -7.93 4.34
C GLY A 45 -10.80 -6.57 3.66
N ARG A 46 -9.62 -5.94 3.73
CA ARG A 46 -9.33 -4.58 3.26
C ARG A 46 -8.06 -4.54 2.41
N ALA A 47 -8.02 -5.33 1.34
CA ALA A 47 -7.03 -5.29 0.25
C ALA A 47 -5.52 -5.46 0.58
N LEU A 48 -5.07 -5.21 1.81
CA LEU A 48 -3.69 -5.32 2.24
C LEU A 48 -3.51 -6.59 3.08
N PRO A 49 -2.45 -7.37 2.82
CA PRO A 49 -2.11 -8.50 3.68
C PRO A 49 -1.71 -8.01 5.07
N GLU A 50 -1.96 -8.84 6.07
CA GLU A 50 -1.50 -8.64 7.44
C GLU A 50 -0.71 -9.88 7.88
N ILE A 51 0.39 -9.66 8.58
CA ILE A 51 1.23 -10.73 9.12
C ILE A 51 1.12 -10.76 10.64
N ASP A 52 1.18 -11.95 11.22
CA ASP A 52 1.36 -12.08 12.67
C ASP A 52 2.79 -11.68 13.05
N GLN A 53 2.93 -10.49 13.65
CA GLN A 53 4.24 -9.99 14.09
C GLN A 53 4.83 -10.82 15.24
N ASN A 54 4.01 -11.55 16.00
CA ASN A 54 4.45 -12.36 17.13
C ASN A 54 4.86 -13.78 16.71
N SER A 55 4.56 -14.19 15.47
CA SER A 55 4.89 -15.53 14.98
C SER A 55 6.40 -15.80 15.05
N GLN A 56 6.83 -16.78 15.84
CA GLN A 56 8.24 -17.15 15.96
C GLN A 56 8.79 -17.84 14.69
N VAL A 57 7.88 -18.24 13.80
CA VAL A 57 8.19 -19.03 12.60
C VAL A 57 8.64 -18.15 11.43
N ILE A 58 8.22 -16.88 11.40
CA ILE A 58 8.58 -15.93 10.33
C ILE A 58 9.94 -15.28 10.64
N PRO A 59 10.93 -15.35 9.73
CA PRO A 59 12.19 -14.63 9.86
C PRO A 59 11.99 -13.12 10.13
N ARG A 60 12.76 -12.55 11.06
CA ARG A 60 12.70 -11.12 11.39
C ARG A 60 12.90 -10.20 10.18
N GLU A 61 13.77 -10.60 9.25
CA GLU A 61 14.02 -9.90 7.98
C GLU A 61 12.74 -9.69 7.18
N LEU A 62 11.96 -10.76 6.97
CA LEU A 62 10.71 -10.73 6.19
C LEU A 62 9.63 -9.91 6.90
N LYS A 63 9.57 -9.97 8.24
CA LYS A 63 8.67 -9.10 9.02
C LYS A 63 9.01 -7.63 8.85
N SER A 64 10.30 -7.29 8.92
CA SER A 64 10.78 -5.91 8.74
C SER A 64 10.47 -5.39 7.34
N GLN A 65 10.73 -6.20 6.30
CA GLN A 65 10.38 -5.87 4.91
C GLN A 65 8.87 -5.64 4.76
N PHE A 66 8.03 -6.48 5.37
CA PHE A 66 6.58 -6.34 5.31
C PHE A 66 6.10 -5.03 5.94
N VAL A 67 6.61 -4.68 7.12
CA VAL A 67 6.28 -3.42 7.81
C VAL A 67 6.72 -2.22 6.98
N LEU A 68 7.95 -2.26 6.44
CA LEU A 68 8.49 -1.20 5.61
C LEU A 68 7.64 -0.99 4.35
N TYR A 69 7.26 -2.08 3.67
CA TYR A 69 6.40 -2.03 2.49
C TYR A 69 5.03 -1.42 2.82
N ARG A 70 4.47 -1.76 3.97
CA ARG A 70 3.20 -1.19 4.42
C ARG A 70 3.32 0.30 4.77
N GLN A 71 4.40 0.70 5.43
CA GLN A 71 4.66 2.11 5.73
C GLN A 71 4.86 2.93 4.44
N CYS A 72 5.69 2.44 3.50
CA CYS A 72 5.85 3.05 2.19
C CYS A 72 4.50 3.20 1.47
N TRP A 73 3.65 2.16 1.53
CA TRP A 73 2.32 2.22 0.94
C TRP A 73 1.44 3.31 1.53
N ILE A 74 1.37 3.40 2.86
CA ILE A 74 0.57 4.41 3.55
C ILE A 74 1.06 5.81 3.21
N VAL A 75 2.38 6.06 3.31
CA VAL A 75 2.97 7.37 3.04
C VAL A 75 2.69 7.80 1.60
N PHE A 76 2.92 6.92 0.64
CA PHE A 76 2.69 7.22 -0.77
C PHE A 76 1.21 7.53 -1.02
N MET A 77 0.29 6.70 -0.52
CA MET A 77 -1.14 6.96 -0.68
C MET A 77 -1.56 8.31 -0.09
N VAL A 78 -1.07 8.67 1.09
CA VAL A 78 -1.38 9.97 1.70
C VAL A 78 -0.87 11.13 0.83
N VAL A 79 0.37 11.06 0.35
CA VAL A 79 0.97 12.12 -0.47
C VAL A 79 0.22 12.30 -1.78
N PHE A 80 -0.14 11.20 -2.47
CA PHE A 80 -0.80 11.28 -3.77
C PHE A 80 -2.31 11.57 -3.69
N MET A 81 -2.96 11.29 -2.55
CA MET A 81 -4.35 11.67 -2.33
C MET A 81 -4.51 13.13 -1.89
N MET A 82 -3.46 13.77 -1.37
CA MET A 82 -3.52 15.16 -0.91
C MET A 82 -3.89 16.15 -2.05
N PRO A 83 -3.28 16.09 -3.26
CA PRO A 83 -3.70 16.92 -4.39
C PRO A 83 -5.16 16.72 -4.81
N VAL A 84 -5.64 15.47 -4.75
CA VAL A 84 -7.02 15.11 -5.09
C VAL A 84 -7.99 15.73 -4.09
N ALA A 85 -7.69 15.64 -2.79
CA ALA A 85 -8.48 16.26 -1.74
C ALA A 85 -8.54 17.79 -1.90
N VAL A 86 -7.40 18.43 -2.17
CA VAL A 86 -7.34 19.89 -2.41
C VAL A 86 -8.15 20.28 -3.64
N TYR A 87 -8.07 19.51 -4.72
CA TYR A 87 -8.88 19.73 -5.92
C TYR A 87 -10.39 19.66 -5.64
N LEU A 88 -10.83 18.60 -4.95
CA LEU A 88 -12.25 18.42 -4.60
C LEU A 88 -12.76 19.57 -3.72
N ILE A 89 -11.99 19.98 -2.71
CA ILE A 89 -12.33 21.12 -1.85
C ILE A 89 -12.41 22.42 -2.67
N SER A 90 -11.47 22.65 -3.58
CA SER A 90 -11.46 23.85 -4.43
C SER A 90 -12.62 23.92 -5.42
N LYS A 91 -13.14 22.76 -5.87
CA LYS A 91 -14.29 22.63 -6.77
C LYS A 91 -15.63 22.72 -6.03
N ALA A 92 -15.66 22.34 -4.75
CA ALA A 92 -16.85 22.35 -3.91
C ALA A 92 -17.19 23.76 -3.36
N LYS A 93 -16.29 24.72 -3.53
CA LYS A 93 -16.43 26.12 -3.12
C LYS A 93 -16.68 27.01 -4.33
#